data_AF-A0A432QAX8-F1
#
_entry.id   AF-A0A432QAX8-F1
#
_cell.length_a   1.000
_cell.length_b   1.000
_cell.length_c   1.000
_cell.angle_alpha   90.00
_cell.angle_beta   90.00
_cell.angle_gamma   90.00
#
_symmetry.space_group_name_H-M   'P 1'
#
loop_
_entity.id
_entity.type
_entity.pdbx_description
1 polymer ?
#
loop_
_entity_poly.entity_id
_entity_poly.type
_entity_poly.pdbx_seq_one_letter_code
_entity_poly.pdbx_strand_id
1 'polypeptide(L)' 'MKIAVGSDHGGFEFKQLITDFLHGLGLTVEDVGCYSLDSVDYPDFADQVCLKVQ' A
#
# COMPACT_ATOMS: atom_id res chain seq x y z
N MET A 1 -15.89 3.23 -3.09
CA MET A 1 -15.08 2.12 -2.57
C MET A 1 -13.68 2.66 -2.33
N LYS A 2 -13.09 2.37 -1.16
CA LYS A 2 -11.74 2.83 -0.80
C LYS A 2 -10.86 1.60 -0.64
N ILE A 3 -9.66 1.61 -1.21
CA ILE A 3 -8.73 0.49 -1.17
C ILE A 3 -7.52 0.91 -0.33
N ALA A 4 -7.24 0.20 0.75
CA ALA A 4 -6.00 0.37 1.49
C ALA A 4 -4.91 -0.49 0.86
N VAL A 5 -3.72 0.07 0.66
CA VAL A 5 -2.56 -0.65 0.14
C VAL A 5 -1.37 -0.47 1.07
N GLY A 6 -0.63 -1.54 1.28
CA GLY A 6 0.57 -1.56 2.08
C GLY A 6 1.54 -2.63 1.58
N SER A 7 2.84 -2.40 1.71
CA SER A 7 3.90 -3.37 1.41
C SER A 7 5.11 -3.13 2.31
N ASP A 8 6.01 -4.11 2.38
CA ASP A 8 7.38 -3.84 2.83
C ASP A 8 8.21 -3.23 1.69
N HIS A 9 9.51 -3.08 1.95
CA HIS A 9 10.50 -2.59 1.00
C HIS A 9 10.62 -3.46 -0.25
N GLY A 10 10.42 -4.78 -0.13
CA GLY A 10 10.45 -5.70 -1.26
C GLY A 10 9.27 -5.49 -2.23
N GLY A 11 8.13 -5.03 -1.72
CA GLY A 11 6.94 -4.73 -2.52
C GLY A 11 6.78 -3.28 -2.98
N PHE A 12 7.68 -2.37 -2.59
CA PHE A 12 7.49 -0.92 -2.76
C PHE A 12 7.20 -0.49 -4.21
N GLU A 13 8.05 -0.88 -5.16
CA GLU A 13 7.88 -0.49 -6.57
C GLU A 13 6.59 -1.04 -7.18
N PHE A 14 6.25 -2.29 -6.86
CA PHE A 14 5.03 -2.91 -7.37
C PHE A 14 3.77 -2.27 -6.77
N LYS A 15 3.81 -1.90 -5.48
CA LYS A 15 2.73 -1.15 -4.84
C LYS A 15 2.48 0.19 -5.54
N GLN A 16 3.51 0.91 -5.98
CA GLN A 16 3.35 2.15 -6.75
C GLN A 16 2.63 1.88 -8.08
N LEU A 17 3.07 0.87 -8.84
CA LEU A 17 2.43 0.48 -10.11
C LEU A 17 0.95 0.12 -9.93
N ILE A 18 0.61 -0.64 -8.89
CA ILE A 18 -0.78 -1.00 -8.57
C ILE A 18 -1.58 0.23 -8.14
N THR A 19 -0.99 1.13 -7.35
CA THR A 19 -1.65 2.36 -6.90
C THR A 19 -2.00 3.26 -8.09
N ASP A 20 -1.07 3.44 -9.03
CA ASP A 20 -1.31 4.19 -10.27
C ASP A 20 -2.39 3.55 -11.14
N PHE A 21 -2.36 2.21 -11.26
CA PHE A 21 -3.40 1.48 -11.98
C PHE A 21 -4.79 1.69 -11.36
N LEU A 22 -4.92 1.57 -10.03
CA LEU A 22 -6.18 1.77 -9.32
C LEU A 22 -6.68 3.23 -9.43
N HIS A 23 -5.77 4.21 -9.35
CA HIS A 23 -6.10 5.60 -9.63
C HIS A 23 -6.59 5.81 -11.07
N GLY A 24 -5.96 5.15 -12.04
CA GLY A 24 -6.39 5.16 -13.45
C GLY A 24 -7.80 4.60 -13.67
N LEU A 25 -8.28 3.73 -12.77
CA LEU A 25 -9.66 3.24 -12.75
C LEU A 25 -10.64 4.17 -12.01
N GLY A 26 -10.19 5.32 -11.52
CA GLY A 26 -11.00 6.26 -10.74
C GLY A 26 -11.29 5.79 -9.32
N LEU A 27 -10.53 4.82 -8.80
CA LEU A 27 -10.67 4.31 -7.44
C LEU A 27 -9.84 5.16 -6.46
N THR A 28 -10.36 5.32 -5.24
CA THR A 28 -9.62 6.00 -4.17
C THR A 28 -8.72 4.99 -3.45
N VAL A 29 -7.42 5.26 -3.45
CA VAL A 29 -6.42 4.45 -2.75
C VAL A 29 -5.93 5.17 -1.48
N GLU A 30 -5.78 4.44 -0.39
CA GLU A 30 -5.10 4.87 0.83
C GLU A 30 -3.81 4.07 0.99
N ASP A 31 -2.67 4.70 0.69
CA ASP A 31 -1.35 4.09 0.85
C ASP A 31 -0.84 4.27 2.30
N VAL A 32 -0.73 3.17 3.03
CA VAL A 32 -0.26 3.14 4.42
C VAL A 32 1.22 2.74 4.57
N GLY A 33 1.96 2.62 3.46
CA GLY A 33 3.41 2.41 3.44
C GLY A 33 3.83 1.08 2.80
N CYS A 34 5.11 0.71 2.81
CA CYS A 34 6.27 1.55 3.11
C CYS A 34 6.48 2.64 2.04
N TYR A 35 7.33 3.62 2.30
CA TYR A 35 7.48 4.79 1.44
C TYR A 35 8.87 4.91 0.78
N SER A 36 9.69 3.87 0.91
CA SER A 36 11.03 3.80 0.31
C SER A 36 11.47 2.35 0.11
N LEU A 37 12.64 2.19 -0.52
CA LEU A 37 13.33 0.90 -0.65
C LEU A 37 14.16 0.53 0.60
N ASP A 38 14.12 1.37 1.64
CA ASP A 38 14.86 1.11 2.87
C ASP A 38 14.25 -0.08 3.60
N SER A 39 15.11 -0.96 4.13
CA SER A 39 14.66 -2.18 4.79
C SER A 39 13.76 -1.86 5.99
N VAL A 40 12.62 -2.55 6.03
CA VAL A 40 11.54 -2.42 7.03
C VAL A 40 10.82 -3.76 7.16
N ASP A 41 10.10 -3.94 8.26
CA ASP A 41 9.36 -5.17 8.56
C ASP A 41 7.92 -5.11 8.03
N TYR A 42 7.52 -6.13 7.26
CA TYR A 42 6.18 -6.20 6.66
C TYR A 42 4.99 -6.21 7.66
N PRO A 43 5.09 -6.76 8.89
CA PRO A 43 3.96 -6.79 9.82
C PRO A 43 3.42 -5.40 10.18
N ASP A 44 4.30 -4.39 10.26
CA ASP A 44 3.92 -3.01 10.59
C ASP A 44 2.91 -2.47 9.56
N PHE A 45 3.19 -2.68 8.28
CA PHE A 45 2.32 -2.22 7.19
C PHE A 45 1.09 -3.11 7.01
N ALA A 46 1.22 -4.42 7.26
CA ALA A 46 0.09 -5.33 7.24
C ALA A 46 -0.97 -4.96 8.31
N ASP A 47 -0.54 -4.64 9.53
CA ASP A 47 -1.42 -4.16 10.59
C ASP A 47 -2.12 -2.86 10.19
N GLN A 48 -1.38 -1.90 9.64
CA GLN A 48 -1.97 -0.65 9.14
C GLN A 48 -3.03 -0.89 8.06
N VAL A 49 -2.81 -1.83 7.12
CA VAL A 49 -3.82 -2.18 6.11
C VAL A 49 -5.05 -2.78 6.77
N CYS A 50 -4.88 -3.73 7.69
CA CYS A 50 -5.98 -4.37 8.41
C CYS A 50 -6.84 -3.35 9.18
N LEU A 51 -6.22 -2.36 9.83
CA LEU A 51 -6.93 -1.30 10.55
C LEU A 51 -7.81 -0.41 9.64
N LYS A 52 -7.56 -0.39 8.33
CA LYS A 52 -8.37 0.36 7.35
C LYS A 52 -9.53 -0.45 6.76
N VAL A 53 -9.60 -1.75 7.02
CA VAL A 53 -10.65 -2.65 6.52
C VAL A 53 -11.59 -2.98 7.67
N GLN A 54 -12.85 -2.54 7.58
CA GLN A 54 -13.91 -2.75 8.57
C GLN A 54 -15.12 -3.44 7.95
#